data_AF-A0A5M3Y1R5-F1
#
_entry.id   AF-A0A5M3Y1R5-F1
#
_cell.length_a   1.000
_cell.length_b   1.000
_cell.length_c   1.000
_cell.angle_alpha   90.00
_cell.angle_beta   90.00
_cell.angle_gamma   90.00
#
_symmetry.space_group_name_H-M   'P 1'
#
loop_
_entity.id
_entity.type
_entity.pdbx_description
1 polymer ?
#
loop_
_entity_poly.entity_id
_entity_poly.type
_entity_poly.pdbx_seq_one_letter_code
_entity_poly.pdbx_strand_id
1 'polypeptide(L)'
;MGQAFLVRTGFWLMDYPTWSRSRPAGGTPAFPWRQHMADDLLEYYRHLLDKHWILRESACVCWIGDATTPSAARHFGIDLVGPSPQTLLEAAEEADGAGEHAPGILVLDDFPDGWALSVEPRGAQGIRPEVMRGLSARGTAFAVRFGPRPEFALYRQGVRVTHVQQQIGRWGAAPHELDELMKGLPCVEGSPEDTWPEAALALGERVTGVRLDIDRLGGELDRYTILRRLPADPVPLALREHPVAREPEFAAILADPAAHRRTIAVLAARQAVTDTGLGGPEVTAALRSLTTMVSRPKAGNGRLDAAALRAGLRTLIPGLDGDRALAVKVLIAALDPDDGVASGEATRLGWRIHSGGQDGEVRWTILRTCARTP
;
A
#
# COMPACT_ATOMS: atom_id res chain seq x y z
N MET A 1 16.52 -52.32 25.43
CA MET A 1 16.86 -51.03 24.80
C MET A 1 15.59 -50.20 24.72
N GLY A 2 15.54 -49.08 25.44
CA GLY A 2 14.34 -48.24 25.57
C GLY A 2 14.37 -47.45 26.87
N GLN A 3 15.17 -46.38 26.90
CA GLN A 3 15.15 -45.39 27.99
C GLN A 3 14.04 -44.39 27.71
N ALA A 4 13.05 -44.34 28.60
CA ALA A 4 12.03 -43.29 28.63
C ALA A 4 12.56 -42.13 29.48
N PHE A 5 12.82 -40.98 28.84
CA PHE A 5 13.12 -39.72 29.52
C PHE A 5 11.81 -39.06 29.96
N LEU A 6 11.63 -38.93 31.27
CA LEU A 6 10.54 -38.16 31.88
C LEU A 6 11.04 -36.72 32.08
N VAL A 7 10.66 -35.81 31.17
CA VAL A 7 10.97 -34.39 31.31
C VAL A 7 9.92 -33.76 32.22
N ARG A 8 10.35 -33.37 33.43
CA ARG A 8 9.60 -32.50 34.33
C ARG A 8 9.59 -31.08 33.76
N THR A 9 8.44 -30.59 33.32
CA THR A 9 8.22 -29.18 33.03
C THR A 9 7.96 -28.42 34.34
N GLY A 10 8.97 -27.68 34.81
CA GLY A 10 8.83 -26.73 35.90
C GLY A 10 8.19 -25.44 35.38
N PHE A 11 6.98 -25.14 35.86
CA PHE A 11 6.36 -23.83 35.72
C PHE A 11 7.07 -22.84 36.65
N TRP A 12 7.76 -21.85 36.09
CA TRP A 12 8.19 -20.66 36.82
C TRP A 12 7.11 -19.58 36.66
N LEU A 13 6.34 -19.35 37.72
CA LEU A 13 5.56 -18.12 37.90
C LEU A 13 6.57 -17.01 38.26
N MET A 14 6.85 -16.11 37.31
CA MET A 14 7.45 -14.82 37.63
C MET A 14 6.35 -13.86 38.06
N ASP A 15 6.38 -13.46 39.34
CA ASP A 15 5.62 -12.34 39.85
C ASP A 15 6.16 -11.04 39.22
N TYR A 16 5.33 -10.39 38.39
CA TYR A 16 5.60 -9.02 37.96
C TYR A 16 5.10 -8.04 39.03
N PRO A 17 5.89 -7.02 39.41
CA PRO A 17 5.40 -5.98 40.29
C PRO A 17 4.32 -5.14 39.59
N THR A 18 3.13 -5.12 40.17
CA THR A 18 2.03 -4.25 39.79
C THR A 18 2.40 -2.78 40.06
N TRP A 19 2.87 -2.08 39.04
CA TRP A 19 3.02 -0.63 39.07
C TRP A 19 1.64 0.04 38.97
N SER A 20 1.00 0.31 40.12
CA SER A 20 -0.14 1.21 40.18
C SER A 20 0.34 2.66 40.04
N ARG A 21 0.28 3.22 38.82
CA ARG A 21 0.44 4.66 38.61
C ARG A 21 -0.93 5.33 38.69
N SER A 22 -1.18 6.01 39.81
CA SER A 22 -2.16 7.08 39.89
C SER A 22 -1.82 8.15 38.85
N ARG A 23 -2.73 8.38 37.88
CA ARG A 23 -2.65 9.52 36.94
C ARG A 23 -2.88 10.82 37.70
N PRO A 24 -1.98 11.81 37.66
CA PRO A 24 -2.36 13.18 37.92
C PRO A 24 -3.15 13.69 36.71
N ALA A 25 -4.37 14.17 36.95
CA ALA A 25 -5.10 15.00 36.01
C ALA A 25 -4.43 16.38 36.00
N GLY A 26 -3.51 16.59 35.07
CA GLY A 26 -2.85 17.88 34.87
C GLY A 26 -2.09 17.85 33.55
N GLY A 27 -2.48 18.72 32.61
CA GLY A 27 -1.83 18.81 31.30
C GLY A 27 -0.36 19.16 31.47
N THR A 28 0.52 18.23 31.10
CA THR A 28 1.97 18.44 31.11
C THR A 28 2.31 19.54 30.11
N PRO A 29 3.00 20.63 30.51
CA PRO A 29 3.47 21.62 29.54
C PRO A 29 4.41 20.93 28.55
N ALA A 30 4.21 21.23 27.26
CA ALA A 30 5.09 20.75 26.20
C ALA A 30 6.52 21.25 26.50
N PHE A 31 7.45 20.32 26.69
CA PHE A 31 8.83 20.64 27.02
C PHE A 31 9.55 21.22 25.79
N PRO A 32 10.11 22.45 25.85
CA PRO A 32 10.70 23.13 24.69
C PRO A 32 11.91 22.41 24.07
N TRP A 33 12.64 21.59 24.84
CA TRP A 33 13.78 20.82 24.32
C TRP A 33 13.38 19.75 23.29
N ARG A 34 12.15 19.22 23.34
CA ARG A 34 11.67 18.25 22.35
C ARG A 34 11.46 18.88 20.98
N GLN A 35 11.14 20.17 20.94
CA GLN A 35 10.89 20.89 19.69
C GLN A 35 12.21 21.21 18.99
N HIS A 36 13.22 21.69 19.71
CA HIS A 36 14.54 21.94 19.13
C HIS A 36 15.18 20.67 18.54
N MET A 37 15.04 19.52 19.22
CA MET A 37 15.52 18.24 18.67
C MET A 37 14.78 17.82 17.39
N ALA A 38 13.51 18.22 17.22
CA ALA A 38 12.78 17.94 15.99
C ALA A 38 13.27 18.84 14.85
N ASP A 39 13.51 20.12 15.14
CA ASP A 39 14.00 21.09 14.16
C ASP A 39 15.40 20.71 13.64
N ASP A 40 16.33 20.35 14.53
CA ASP A 40 17.68 19.90 14.16
C ASP A 40 17.63 18.64 13.26
N LEU A 41 16.74 17.70 13.59
CA LEU A 41 16.58 16.46 12.83
C LEU A 41 15.97 16.72 11.44
N LEU A 42 15.00 17.62 11.36
CA LEU A 42 14.40 18.03 10.08
C LEU A 42 15.41 18.80 9.22
N GLU A 43 16.23 19.66 9.81
CA GLU A 43 17.30 20.37 9.09
C GLU A 43 18.35 19.39 8.54
N TYR A 44 18.75 18.40 9.33
CA TYR A 44 19.65 17.33 8.87
C TYR A 44 19.09 16.60 7.65
N TYR A 45 17.84 16.12 7.72
CA TYR A 45 17.24 15.39 6.60
C TYR A 45 16.93 16.27 5.40
N ARG A 46 16.65 17.56 5.60
CA ARG A 46 16.57 18.53 4.50
C ARG A 46 17.91 18.64 3.78
N HIS A 47 19.01 18.79 4.52
CA HIS A 47 20.35 18.83 3.93
C HIS A 47 20.71 17.54 3.18
N LEU A 48 20.38 16.38 3.76
CA LEU A 48 20.55 15.08 3.11
C LEU A 48 19.78 15.00 1.79
N LEU A 49 18.52 15.41 1.78
CA LEU A 49 17.68 15.43 0.58
C LEU A 49 18.13 16.46 -0.45
N ASP A 50 18.73 17.58 -0.03
CA ASP A 50 19.28 18.56 -0.96
C ASP A 50 20.55 18.03 -1.65
N LYS A 51 21.40 17.29 -0.93
CA LYS A 51 22.60 16.64 -1.49
C LYS A 51 22.23 15.44 -2.37
N HIS A 52 21.26 14.64 -1.93
CA HIS A 52 20.77 13.42 -2.60
C HIS A 52 19.36 13.62 -3.13
N TRP A 53 19.18 14.63 -3.98
CA TRP A 53 17.87 15.08 -4.49
C TRP A 53 17.02 13.98 -5.11
N ILE A 54 17.64 12.91 -5.64
CA ILE A 54 16.91 11.76 -6.17
C ILE A 54 15.96 11.13 -5.15
N LEU A 55 16.33 11.12 -3.86
CA LEU A 55 15.48 10.60 -2.80
C LEU A 55 14.18 11.40 -2.72
N ARG A 56 14.21 12.71 -2.98
CA ARG A 56 13.03 13.58 -2.90
C ARG A 56 12.04 13.35 -4.05
N GLU A 57 12.51 12.98 -5.24
CA GLU A 57 11.63 12.82 -6.39
C GLU A 57 10.77 11.56 -6.31
N SER A 58 11.42 10.40 -6.17
CA SER A 58 10.76 9.11 -6.22
C SER A 58 11.76 8.05 -5.79
N ALA A 59 11.74 7.70 -4.52
CA ALA A 59 12.50 6.58 -3.99
C ALA A 59 11.71 5.85 -2.91
N CYS A 60 12.06 4.59 -2.67
CA CYS A 60 11.66 3.85 -1.49
C CYS A 60 12.88 3.57 -0.63
N VAL A 61 12.86 4.00 0.63
CA VAL A 61 13.93 3.77 1.62
C VAL A 61 13.39 2.80 2.68
N CYS A 62 14.11 1.71 2.95
CA CYS A 62 13.70 0.69 3.91
C CYS A 62 14.84 0.36 4.89
N TRP A 63 14.55 0.42 6.18
CA TRP A 63 15.40 -0.08 7.25
C TRP A 63 14.93 -1.45 7.67
N ILE A 64 15.85 -2.40 7.75
CA ILE A 64 15.58 -3.82 7.95
C ILE A 64 16.40 -4.31 9.12
N GLY A 65 15.76 -4.54 10.26
CA GLY A 65 16.41 -5.04 11.48
C GLY A 65 16.59 -6.55 11.44
N ASP A 66 17.63 -7.02 12.13
CA ASP A 66 18.02 -8.43 12.21
C ASP A 66 18.29 -9.06 10.84
N ALA A 67 18.83 -8.27 9.91
CA ALA A 67 19.08 -8.68 8.53
C ALA A 67 20.47 -8.24 8.04
N THR A 68 21.01 -9.04 7.12
CA THR A 68 22.15 -8.67 6.27
C THR A 68 21.67 -8.41 4.84
N THR A 69 22.46 -7.69 4.06
CA THR A 69 22.24 -7.37 2.66
C THR A 69 21.85 -8.61 1.82
N PRO A 70 22.58 -9.74 1.86
CA PRO A 70 22.18 -10.94 1.13
C PRO A 70 20.83 -11.54 1.57
N SER A 71 20.48 -11.43 2.86
CA SER A 71 19.20 -11.92 3.37
C SER A 71 18.04 -11.02 2.96
N ALA A 72 18.24 -9.70 3.02
CA ALA A 72 17.28 -8.70 2.56
C ALA A 72 17.01 -8.83 1.06
N ALA A 73 18.06 -8.93 0.24
CA ALA A 73 17.96 -9.01 -1.22
C ALA A 73 17.01 -10.10 -1.72
N ARG A 74 16.99 -11.27 -1.06
CA ARG A 74 16.09 -12.38 -1.40
C ARG A 74 14.61 -12.01 -1.27
N HIS A 75 14.25 -11.16 -0.30
CA HIS A 75 12.88 -10.71 -0.11
C HIS A 75 12.43 -9.69 -1.18
N PHE A 76 13.37 -9.00 -1.81
CA PHE A 76 13.07 -8.10 -2.94
C PHE A 76 12.89 -8.85 -4.26
N GLY A 77 13.12 -10.17 -4.32
CA GLY A 77 13.04 -10.94 -5.57
C GLY A 77 14.27 -10.75 -6.47
N ILE A 78 15.41 -10.41 -5.87
CA ILE A 78 16.70 -10.31 -6.54
C ILE A 78 17.25 -11.72 -6.79
N ASP A 79 17.73 -11.96 -8.00
CA ASP A 79 18.64 -13.07 -8.28
C ASP A 79 20.05 -12.60 -7.93
N LEU A 80 20.75 -13.34 -7.08
CA LEU A 80 22.05 -12.95 -6.52
C LEU A 80 23.19 -13.12 -7.53
N VAL A 81 22.97 -12.73 -8.80
CA VAL A 81 24.08 -12.30 -9.65
C VAL A 81 24.74 -11.17 -8.87
N GLY A 82 26.03 -11.33 -8.54
CA GLY A 82 26.72 -10.56 -7.51
C GLY A 82 26.51 -9.04 -7.61
N PRO A 83 26.59 -8.31 -6.49
CA PRO A 83 26.38 -6.86 -6.49
C PRO A 83 27.33 -6.17 -7.46
N SER A 84 26.85 -5.12 -8.11
CA SER A 84 27.71 -4.16 -8.79
C SER A 84 27.83 -2.94 -7.89
N PRO A 85 29.05 -2.50 -7.52
CA PRO A 85 29.21 -1.22 -6.84
C PRO A 85 28.69 -0.09 -7.72
N GLN A 86 27.84 0.77 -7.15
CA GLN A 86 27.36 2.00 -7.79
C GLN A 86 27.07 3.05 -6.71
N THR A 87 27.20 4.31 -7.08
CA THR A 87 26.64 5.41 -6.29
C THR A 87 25.12 5.44 -6.39
N LEU A 88 24.45 6.07 -5.42
CA LEU A 88 23.01 6.26 -5.47
C LEU A 88 22.56 7.05 -6.71
N LEU A 89 23.37 8.00 -7.17
CA LEU A 89 23.10 8.79 -8.37
C LEU A 89 23.14 7.93 -9.64
N GLU A 90 24.17 7.10 -9.81
CA GLU A 90 24.28 6.21 -10.98
C GLU A 90 23.13 5.19 -11.03
N ALA A 91 22.77 4.61 -9.88
CA ALA A 91 21.64 3.69 -9.77
C ALA A 91 20.31 4.37 -10.15
N ALA A 92 20.18 5.66 -9.87
CA ALA A 92 19.02 6.45 -10.23
C ALA A 92 18.94 6.80 -11.70
N GLU A 93 20.05 7.24 -12.29
CA GLU A 93 20.15 7.51 -13.72
C GLU A 93 19.86 6.23 -14.54
N GLU A 94 20.34 5.08 -14.06
CA GLU A 94 20.02 3.78 -14.65
C GLU A 94 18.51 3.48 -14.57
N ALA A 95 17.88 3.73 -13.41
CA ALA A 95 16.44 3.53 -13.23
C ALA A 95 15.61 4.42 -14.16
N ASP A 96 16.04 5.68 -14.35
CA ASP A 96 15.39 6.65 -15.23
C ASP A 96 15.51 6.26 -16.70
N GLY A 97 16.68 5.77 -17.13
CA GLY A 97 16.93 5.35 -18.51
C GLY A 97 16.19 4.08 -18.93
N ALA A 98 15.83 3.22 -17.98
CA ALA A 98 15.30 1.89 -18.28
C ALA A 98 13.77 1.87 -18.60
N GLY A 99 13.03 2.90 -18.19
CA GLY A 99 11.59 3.04 -18.45
C GLY A 99 10.69 2.15 -17.59
N GLU A 100 9.36 2.28 -17.75
CA GLU A 100 8.35 1.70 -16.83
C GLU A 100 8.38 0.16 -16.74
N HIS A 101 8.88 -0.51 -17.79
CA HIS A 101 8.92 -1.97 -17.90
C HIS A 101 10.25 -2.59 -17.48
N ALA A 102 11.23 -1.80 -17.09
CA ALA A 102 12.52 -2.32 -16.68
C ALA A 102 12.46 -3.09 -15.34
N PRO A 103 13.42 -4.01 -15.13
CA PRO A 103 13.71 -4.54 -13.81
C PRO A 103 13.95 -3.39 -12.81
N GLY A 104 13.50 -3.56 -11.57
CA GLY A 104 13.75 -2.54 -10.54
C GLY A 104 15.23 -2.52 -10.13
N ILE A 105 15.71 -1.37 -9.67
CA ILE A 105 17.06 -1.21 -9.14
C ILE A 105 16.98 -1.06 -7.63
N LEU A 106 17.78 -1.84 -6.92
CA LEU A 106 17.90 -1.79 -5.48
C LEU A 106 19.35 -1.57 -5.11
N VAL A 107 19.59 -0.61 -4.23
CA VAL A 107 20.87 -0.43 -3.57
C VAL A 107 20.73 -0.88 -2.13
N LEU A 108 21.65 -1.73 -1.66
CA LEU A 108 21.66 -2.24 -0.29
C LEU A 108 22.98 -1.88 0.41
N ASP A 109 22.90 -1.74 1.72
CA ASP A 109 24.06 -1.58 2.58
C ASP A 109 23.82 -2.20 3.95
N ASP A 110 24.89 -2.72 4.56
CA ASP A 110 24.87 -3.20 5.94
C ASP A 110 25.22 -2.04 6.88
N PHE A 111 24.34 -1.76 7.82
CA PHE A 111 24.52 -0.76 8.85
C PHE A 111 24.93 -1.40 10.18
N PRO A 112 25.51 -0.61 11.11
CA PRO A 112 25.80 -1.08 12.46
C PRO A 112 24.55 -1.63 13.18
N ASP A 113 24.79 -2.39 14.25
CA ASP A 113 23.73 -2.88 15.16
C ASP A 113 22.68 -3.80 14.51
N GLY A 114 23.06 -4.49 13.44
CA GLY A 114 22.23 -5.52 12.81
C GLY A 114 21.12 -4.98 11.91
N TRP A 115 21.28 -3.76 11.41
CA TRP A 115 20.39 -3.18 10.41
C TRP A 115 20.97 -3.32 9.01
N ALA A 116 20.09 -3.50 8.03
CA ALA A 116 20.39 -3.25 6.62
C ALA A 116 19.54 -2.08 6.14
N LEU A 117 20.10 -1.30 5.22
CA LEU A 117 19.40 -0.24 4.51
C LEU A 117 19.17 -0.68 3.07
N SER A 118 17.97 -0.42 2.55
CA SER A 118 17.68 -0.53 1.13
C SER A 118 17.17 0.79 0.57
N VAL A 119 17.62 1.14 -0.62
CA VAL A 119 17.12 2.29 -1.38
C VAL A 119 16.76 1.85 -2.79
N GLU A 120 15.54 2.12 -3.21
CA GLU A 120 15.07 1.89 -4.57
C GLU A 120 14.80 3.22 -5.27
N PRO A 121 15.70 3.70 -6.13
CA PRO A 121 15.41 4.81 -7.02
C PRO A 121 14.25 4.44 -7.96
N ARG A 122 13.22 5.30 -8.04
CA ARG A 122 11.98 5.11 -8.81
C ARG A 122 11.18 3.83 -8.48
N GLY A 123 11.59 3.08 -7.48
CA GLY A 123 10.99 1.81 -7.08
C GLY A 123 10.05 1.94 -5.89
N ALA A 124 9.37 0.84 -5.61
CA ALA A 124 8.38 0.74 -4.54
C ALA A 124 8.29 -0.68 -3.98
N GLN A 125 9.24 -1.56 -4.28
CA GLN A 125 9.20 -2.96 -3.87
C GLN A 125 9.27 -3.08 -2.34
N GLY A 126 10.05 -2.24 -1.69
CA GLY A 126 10.35 -2.21 -0.26
C GLY A 126 9.20 -1.75 0.62
N ILE A 127 8.18 -1.07 0.07
CA ILE A 127 6.95 -0.76 0.81
C ILE A 127 5.88 -1.83 0.59
N ARG A 128 6.10 -2.80 -0.32
CA ARG A 128 5.05 -3.78 -0.65
C ARG A 128 4.83 -4.73 0.52
N PRO A 129 3.57 -5.13 0.76
CA PRO A 129 3.23 -5.91 1.95
C PRO A 129 3.97 -7.24 2.02
N GLU A 130 4.06 -7.98 0.92
CA GLU A 130 4.74 -9.27 0.86
C GLU A 130 6.25 -9.18 1.10
N VAL A 131 6.89 -8.09 0.65
CA VAL A 131 8.30 -7.81 0.89
C VAL A 131 8.51 -7.46 2.37
N MET A 132 7.76 -6.49 2.88
CA MET A 132 7.83 -6.08 4.29
C MET A 132 7.52 -7.19 5.28
N ARG A 133 6.59 -8.09 4.94
CA ARG A 133 6.32 -9.29 5.75
C ARG A 133 7.52 -10.22 5.81
N GLY A 134 8.20 -10.44 4.68
CA GLY A 134 9.42 -11.22 4.62
C GLY A 134 10.56 -10.57 5.39
N LEU A 135 10.82 -9.28 5.13
CA LEU A 135 11.87 -8.49 5.77
C LEU A 135 11.73 -8.41 7.29
N SER A 136 10.50 -8.23 7.78
CA SER A 136 10.22 -8.14 9.22
C SER A 136 10.01 -9.49 9.91
N ALA A 137 10.11 -10.63 9.20
CA ALA A 137 9.72 -11.92 9.77
C ALA A 137 10.48 -12.31 11.05
N ARG A 138 11.71 -11.80 11.22
CA ARG A 138 12.56 -12.05 12.39
C ARG A 138 12.81 -10.82 13.27
N GLY A 139 12.29 -9.66 12.88
CA GLY A 139 12.64 -8.39 13.51
C GLY A 139 11.67 -7.28 13.14
N THR A 140 12.20 -6.12 12.80
CA THR A 140 11.45 -4.93 12.43
C THR A 140 11.83 -4.48 11.01
N ALA A 141 10.84 -4.07 10.21
CA ALA A 141 11.10 -3.37 8.96
C ALA A 141 10.32 -2.06 8.96
N PHE A 142 10.97 -0.97 8.58
CA PHE A 142 10.33 0.34 8.40
C PHE A 142 10.67 0.85 7.01
N ALA A 143 9.67 1.26 6.24
CA ALA A 143 9.86 1.77 4.89
C ALA A 143 9.15 3.10 4.70
N VAL A 144 9.77 3.97 3.90
CA VAL A 144 9.25 5.26 3.45
C VAL A 144 9.29 5.26 1.93
N ARG A 145 8.17 5.61 1.29
CA ARG A 145 8.09 5.83 -0.15
C ARG A 145 7.75 7.28 -0.44
N PHE A 146 8.54 7.89 -1.31
CA PHE A 146 8.32 9.24 -1.83
C PHE A 146 7.57 9.21 -3.17
N GLY A 147 7.28 10.40 -3.72
CA GLY A 147 6.55 10.58 -4.98
C GLY A 147 5.10 11.01 -4.78
N PRO A 148 4.22 10.85 -5.79
CA PRO A 148 2.87 11.46 -5.82
C PRO A 148 1.90 10.99 -4.72
N ARG A 149 2.27 9.95 -3.99
CA ARG A 149 1.46 9.32 -2.94
C ARG A 149 2.40 8.90 -1.82
N PRO A 150 2.96 9.84 -1.06
CA PRO A 150 3.97 9.50 -0.09
C PRO A 150 3.35 8.71 1.06
N GLU A 151 4.10 7.72 1.53
CA GLU A 151 3.63 6.79 2.55
C GLU A 151 4.80 6.24 3.35
N PHE A 152 4.51 5.75 4.55
CA PHE A 152 5.45 4.95 5.33
C PHE A 152 4.72 3.80 6.03
N ALA A 153 5.46 2.73 6.30
CA ALA A 153 4.91 1.57 7.00
C ALA A 153 5.92 0.93 7.93
N LEU A 154 5.43 0.54 9.11
CA LEU A 154 6.12 -0.24 10.12
C LEU A 154 5.57 -1.68 10.13
N TYR A 155 6.47 -2.65 10.03
CA TYR A 155 6.16 -4.05 10.22
C TYR A 155 7.04 -4.64 11.32
N ARG A 156 6.46 -5.56 12.10
CA ARG A 156 7.19 -6.37 13.08
C ARG A 156 6.72 -7.81 13.00
N GLN A 157 7.67 -8.74 12.97
CA GLN A 157 7.38 -10.18 12.96
C GLN A 157 6.37 -10.57 11.86
N GLY A 158 6.48 -9.95 10.68
CA GLY A 158 5.57 -10.20 9.56
C GLY A 158 4.18 -9.57 9.69
N VAL A 159 3.92 -8.74 10.70
CA VAL A 159 2.65 -8.03 10.90
C VAL A 159 2.80 -6.55 10.58
N ARG A 160 1.86 -6.00 9.81
CA ARG A 160 1.76 -4.55 9.59
C ARG A 160 1.27 -3.89 10.86
N VAL A 161 2.15 -3.20 11.55
CA VAL A 161 1.84 -2.48 12.79
C VAL A 161 1.13 -1.18 12.47
N THR A 162 1.76 -0.34 11.65
CA THR A 162 1.25 0.97 11.25
C THR A 162 1.59 1.21 9.79
N HIS A 163 0.71 1.85 9.07
CA HIS A 163 0.94 2.34 7.72
C HIS A 163 0.17 3.64 7.60
N VAL A 164 0.87 4.68 7.17
CA VAL A 164 0.32 6.00 6.92
C VAL A 164 0.53 6.35 5.46
N GLN A 165 -0.52 6.78 4.80
CA GLN A 165 -0.46 7.38 3.47
C GLN A 165 -1.12 8.74 3.53
N GLN A 166 -0.40 9.78 3.10
CA GLN A 166 -0.75 11.18 3.36
C GLN A 166 -2.21 11.54 3.00
N GLN A 167 -2.75 10.96 1.94
CA GLN A 167 -4.09 11.26 1.41
C GLN A 167 -5.16 10.23 1.78
N ILE A 168 -4.79 9.05 2.31
CA ILE A 168 -5.74 7.95 2.59
C ILE A 168 -5.92 7.73 4.10
N GLY A 169 -4.98 8.23 4.91
CA GLY A 169 -5.02 8.10 6.36
C GLY A 169 -4.12 6.98 6.88
N ARG A 170 -4.51 6.36 7.99
CA ARG A 170 -3.68 5.41 8.75
C ARG A 170 -4.40 4.08 9.00
N TRP A 171 -3.65 2.99 8.95
CA TRP A 171 -4.17 1.64 9.22
C TRP A 171 -3.06 0.68 9.70
N GLY A 172 -3.45 -0.54 10.06
CA GLY A 172 -2.57 -1.59 10.60
C GLY A 172 -3.08 -2.13 11.94
N ALA A 173 -2.37 -3.10 12.53
CA ALA A 173 -2.75 -3.71 13.79
C ALA A 173 -2.73 -2.71 14.98
N ALA A 174 -1.90 -1.67 14.89
CA ALA A 174 -1.82 -0.58 15.85
C ALA A 174 -1.57 0.75 15.11
N PRO A 175 -2.60 1.37 14.49
CA PRO A 175 -2.43 2.54 13.62
C PRO A 175 -1.85 3.78 14.33
N HIS A 176 -1.93 3.82 15.66
CA HIS A 176 -1.51 4.93 16.51
C HIS A 176 -0.17 4.68 17.23
N GLU A 177 0.50 3.55 16.96
CA GLU A 177 1.73 3.21 17.70
C GLU A 177 2.84 4.26 17.53
N LEU A 178 2.90 4.88 16.35
CA LEU A 178 3.91 5.88 16.02
C LEU A 178 3.58 7.30 16.53
N ASP A 179 2.43 7.54 17.17
CA ASP A 179 1.96 8.89 17.51
C ASP A 179 2.96 9.66 18.40
N GLU A 180 3.57 9.00 19.38
CA GLU A 180 4.59 9.63 20.21
C GLU A 180 5.87 9.95 19.43
N LEU A 181 6.29 9.06 18.52
CA LEU A 181 7.48 9.24 17.69
C LEU A 181 7.26 10.32 16.61
N MET A 182 6.01 10.54 16.18
CA MET A 182 5.63 11.55 15.21
C MET A 182 5.52 12.96 15.82
N LYS A 183 5.54 13.12 17.15
CA LYS A 183 5.43 14.44 17.78
C LYS A 183 6.52 15.39 17.30
N GLY A 184 6.09 16.55 16.80
CA GLY A 184 6.96 17.59 16.25
C GLY A 184 7.44 17.34 14.81
N LEU A 185 6.99 16.26 14.15
CA LEU A 185 7.30 16.00 12.74
C LEU A 185 6.07 16.31 11.87
N PRO A 186 6.21 17.05 10.75
CA PRO A 186 5.12 17.34 9.83
C PRO A 186 4.81 16.14 8.89
N CYS A 187 4.65 14.96 9.47
CA CYS A 187 4.28 13.72 8.77
C CYS A 187 2.90 13.19 9.18
N VAL A 188 1.97 14.10 9.52
CA VAL A 188 0.57 13.78 9.87
C VAL A 188 -0.38 14.14 8.73
N GLU A 189 -1.55 13.50 8.67
CA GLU A 189 -2.62 13.82 7.71
C GLU A 189 -2.87 15.34 7.65
N GLY A 190 -2.88 15.90 6.44
CA GLY A 190 -3.02 17.34 6.20
C GLY A 190 -1.74 18.17 6.34
N SER A 191 -0.58 17.56 6.64
CA SER A 191 0.71 18.27 6.62
C SER A 191 1.06 18.72 5.19
N PRO A 192 1.76 19.87 5.03
CA PRO A 192 2.27 20.32 3.75
C PRO A 192 3.11 19.24 3.04
N GLU A 193 2.81 18.99 1.76
CA GLU A 193 3.45 17.94 0.95
C GLU A 193 4.98 18.14 0.83
N ASP A 194 5.44 19.38 0.84
CA ASP A 194 6.85 19.76 0.69
C ASP A 194 7.73 19.37 1.88
N THR A 195 7.16 19.31 3.08
CA THR A 195 7.87 18.95 4.33
C THR A 195 7.80 17.47 4.69
N TRP A 196 6.97 16.71 3.99
CA TRP A 196 6.75 15.29 4.27
C TRP A 196 8.03 14.43 4.13
N PRO A 197 8.89 14.63 3.11
CA PRO A 197 10.05 13.77 2.91
C PRO A 197 11.04 13.79 4.07
N GLU A 198 11.46 14.96 4.55
CA GLU A 198 12.37 15.05 5.69
C GLU A 198 11.75 14.50 6.98
N ALA A 199 10.45 14.72 7.18
CA ALA A 199 9.72 14.26 8.35
C ALA A 199 9.58 12.73 8.39
N ALA A 200 9.39 12.09 7.24
CA ALA A 200 9.31 10.64 7.14
C ALA A 200 10.66 9.97 7.37
N LEU A 201 11.77 10.55 6.88
CA LEU A 201 13.12 10.05 7.18
C LEU A 201 13.50 10.25 8.66
N ALA A 202 13.16 11.42 9.23
CA ALA A 202 13.30 11.70 10.65
C ALA A 202 12.53 10.68 11.51
N LEU A 203 11.32 10.30 11.08
CA LEU A 203 10.56 9.23 11.71
C LEU A 203 11.26 7.87 11.59
N GLY A 204 11.86 7.57 10.43
CA GLY A 204 12.67 6.37 10.22
C GLY A 204 13.77 6.24 11.27
N GLU A 205 14.58 7.29 11.47
CA GLU A 205 15.61 7.31 12.53
C GLU A 205 15.02 7.14 13.93
N ARG A 206 13.89 7.79 14.23
CA ARG A 206 13.24 7.63 15.56
C ARG A 206 12.73 6.20 15.80
N VAL A 207 12.28 5.52 14.75
CA VAL A 207 11.78 4.14 14.83
C VAL A 207 12.92 3.13 14.96
N THR A 208 14.00 3.34 14.22
CA THR A 208 15.07 2.34 14.06
C THR A 208 16.26 2.62 14.98
N GLY A 209 16.43 3.86 15.43
CA GLY A 209 17.65 4.34 16.07
C GLY A 209 18.81 4.57 15.09
N VAL A 210 18.58 4.41 13.78
CA VAL A 210 19.63 4.41 12.76
C VAL A 210 19.48 5.58 11.82
N ARG A 211 20.48 6.46 11.85
CA ARG A 211 20.58 7.64 10.99
C ARG A 211 21.09 7.26 9.60
N LEU A 212 20.49 7.84 8.57
CA LEU A 212 21.06 7.79 7.22
C LEU A 212 22.26 8.74 7.16
N ASP A 213 23.45 8.19 6.97
CA ASP A 213 24.66 8.99 6.83
C ASP A 213 24.76 9.61 5.42
N ILE A 214 24.90 10.93 5.38
CA ILE A 214 24.91 11.71 4.14
C ILE A 214 26.13 11.41 3.25
N ASP A 215 27.27 11.08 3.83
CA ASP A 215 28.49 10.78 3.09
C ASP A 215 28.50 9.33 2.63
N ARG A 216 27.98 8.40 3.45
CA ARG A 216 27.81 7.00 3.08
C ARG A 216 26.91 6.83 1.86
N LEU A 217 25.79 7.56 1.80
CA LEU A 217 24.90 7.56 0.63
C LEU A 217 25.55 8.14 -0.64
N GLY A 218 26.60 8.95 -0.50
CA GLY A 218 27.38 9.46 -1.63
C GLY A 218 28.52 8.54 -2.07
N GLY A 219 28.80 7.47 -1.33
CA GLY A 219 29.80 6.48 -1.68
C GLY A 219 29.27 5.38 -2.59
N GLU A 220 30.13 4.39 -2.84
CA GLU A 220 29.73 3.15 -3.51
C GLU A 220 28.91 2.27 -2.58
N LEU A 221 27.81 1.75 -3.12
CA LEU A 221 26.84 0.89 -2.46
C LEU A 221 26.58 -0.35 -3.33
N ASP A 222 26.10 -1.44 -2.72
CA ASP A 222 25.85 -2.68 -3.43
C ASP A 222 24.54 -2.59 -4.24
N ARG A 223 24.66 -2.43 -5.57
CA ARG A 223 23.51 -2.38 -6.47
C ARG A 223 23.13 -3.76 -7.00
N TYR A 224 21.83 -4.03 -7.00
CA TYR A 224 21.19 -5.25 -7.44
C TYR A 224 20.05 -4.98 -8.43
N THR A 225 19.77 -5.97 -9.28
CA THR A 225 18.60 -5.95 -10.17
C THR A 225 17.46 -6.78 -9.59
N ILE A 226 16.27 -6.19 -9.45
CA ILE A 226 15.04 -6.88 -9.11
C ILE A 226 14.51 -7.59 -10.37
N LEU A 227 14.89 -8.86 -10.54
CA LEU A 227 14.49 -9.67 -11.70
C LEU A 227 13.04 -10.16 -11.62
N ARG A 228 12.54 -10.38 -10.40
CA ARG A 228 11.17 -10.85 -10.17
C ARG A 228 10.48 -9.92 -9.20
N ARG A 229 9.70 -8.98 -9.73
CA ARG A 229 8.72 -8.27 -8.90
C ARG A 229 7.82 -9.31 -8.28
N LEU A 230 7.77 -9.37 -6.95
CA LEU A 230 6.84 -10.28 -6.28
C LEU A 230 5.41 -9.97 -6.77
N PRO A 231 4.51 -10.95 -6.86
CA PRO A 231 3.13 -10.64 -7.19
C PRO A 231 2.59 -9.63 -6.17
N ALA A 232 1.90 -8.59 -6.65
CA ALA A 232 1.19 -7.69 -5.74
C ALA A 232 0.24 -8.52 -4.89
N ASP A 233 0.16 -8.26 -3.59
CA ASP A 233 -0.97 -8.76 -2.81
C ASP A 233 -2.25 -8.31 -3.55
N PRO A 234 -3.09 -9.24 -4.05
CA PRO A 234 -4.22 -8.89 -4.91
C PRO A 234 -5.22 -7.98 -4.20
N VAL A 235 -5.13 -7.83 -2.88
CA VAL A 235 -5.69 -6.73 -2.10
C VAL A 235 -4.76 -6.39 -0.93
N PRO A 236 -4.36 -5.11 -0.75
CA PRO A 236 -3.57 -4.68 0.40
C PRO A 236 -4.14 -5.16 1.74
N LEU A 237 -3.30 -5.64 2.65
CA LEU A 237 -3.72 -6.17 3.97
C LEU A 237 -4.66 -5.21 4.74
N ALA A 238 -4.41 -3.91 4.65
CA ALA A 238 -5.28 -2.86 5.21
C ALA A 238 -6.75 -3.02 4.82
N LEU A 239 -6.97 -3.32 3.55
CA LEU A 239 -8.30 -3.44 3.00
C LEU A 239 -8.94 -4.74 3.42
N ARG A 240 -8.17 -5.82 3.64
CA ARG A 240 -8.71 -7.09 4.19
C ARG A 240 -9.28 -6.93 5.59
N GLU A 241 -8.74 -6.01 6.38
CA GLU A 241 -9.22 -5.71 7.73
C GLU A 241 -10.39 -4.72 7.74
N HIS A 242 -10.59 -3.97 6.65
CA HIS A 242 -11.68 -3.02 6.49
C HIS A 242 -13.04 -3.72 6.53
N PRO A 243 -14.09 -3.14 7.17
CA PRO A 243 -15.42 -3.75 7.23
C PRO A 243 -15.97 -4.18 5.87
N VAL A 244 -15.72 -3.39 4.82
CA VAL A 244 -16.08 -3.70 3.43
C VAL A 244 -15.54 -5.06 2.96
N ALA A 245 -14.30 -5.40 3.27
CA ALA A 245 -13.73 -6.68 2.85
C ALA A 245 -14.36 -7.89 3.56
N ARG A 246 -15.07 -7.66 4.68
CA ARG A 246 -15.82 -8.70 5.40
C ARG A 246 -17.24 -8.87 4.87
N GLU A 247 -17.71 -7.98 3.99
CA GLU A 247 -18.98 -8.18 3.31
C GLU A 247 -18.91 -9.48 2.48
N PRO A 248 -19.94 -10.34 2.50
CA PRO A 248 -19.87 -11.68 1.89
C PRO A 248 -19.44 -11.68 0.42
N GLU A 249 -19.90 -10.71 -0.36
CA GLU A 249 -19.58 -10.60 -1.79
C GLU A 249 -18.09 -10.24 -2.01
N PHE A 250 -17.54 -9.33 -1.21
CA PHE A 250 -16.12 -8.94 -1.28
C PHE A 250 -15.21 -10.03 -0.70
N ALA A 251 -15.60 -10.68 0.41
CA ALA A 251 -14.85 -11.79 0.99
C ALA A 251 -14.69 -12.96 0.00
N ALA A 252 -15.74 -13.29 -0.76
CA ALA A 252 -15.69 -14.32 -1.81
C ALA A 252 -14.75 -13.92 -2.97
N ILE A 253 -14.81 -12.66 -3.42
CA ILE A 253 -13.91 -12.11 -4.45
C ILE A 253 -12.45 -12.15 -3.99
N LEU A 254 -12.18 -11.81 -2.73
CA LEU A 254 -10.83 -11.82 -2.16
C LEU A 254 -10.23 -13.23 -2.10
N ALA A 255 -11.08 -14.24 -1.87
CA ALA A 255 -10.65 -15.63 -1.79
C ALA A 255 -10.31 -16.22 -3.17
N ASP A 256 -11.05 -15.86 -4.21
CA ASP A 256 -10.81 -16.31 -5.60
C ASP A 256 -11.26 -15.25 -6.63
N PRO A 257 -10.41 -14.25 -6.93
CA PRO A 257 -10.76 -13.20 -7.88
C PRO A 257 -11.12 -13.71 -9.27
N ALA A 258 -10.41 -14.74 -9.74
CA ALA A 258 -10.56 -15.29 -11.09
C ALA A 258 -11.94 -15.94 -11.27
N ALA A 259 -12.42 -16.69 -10.26
CA ALA A 259 -13.76 -17.28 -10.30
C ALA A 259 -14.90 -16.25 -10.19
N HIS A 260 -14.62 -15.02 -9.72
CA HIS A 260 -15.63 -14.00 -9.44
C HIS A 260 -15.60 -12.80 -10.39
N ARG A 261 -14.96 -12.91 -11.56
CA ARG A 261 -14.86 -11.80 -12.54
C ARG A 261 -16.22 -11.19 -12.90
N ARG A 262 -17.24 -11.99 -13.20
CA ARG A 262 -18.58 -11.46 -13.46
C ARG A 262 -19.16 -10.71 -12.27
N THR A 263 -19.02 -11.25 -11.05
CA THR A 263 -19.47 -10.60 -9.81
C THR A 263 -18.77 -9.26 -9.59
N ILE A 264 -17.46 -9.18 -9.85
CA ILE A 264 -16.69 -7.92 -9.79
C ILE A 264 -17.30 -6.87 -10.72
N ALA A 265 -17.65 -7.23 -11.95
CA ALA A 265 -18.28 -6.31 -12.91
C ALA A 265 -19.65 -5.81 -12.43
N VAL A 266 -20.47 -6.69 -11.84
CA VAL A 266 -21.78 -6.33 -11.27
C VAL A 266 -21.64 -5.38 -10.08
N LEU A 267 -20.72 -5.66 -9.17
CA LEU A 267 -20.46 -4.80 -8.01
C LEU A 267 -19.92 -3.43 -8.44
N ALA A 268 -19.03 -3.39 -9.44
CA ALA A 268 -18.57 -2.12 -10.02
C ALA A 268 -19.74 -1.30 -10.56
N ALA A 269 -20.65 -1.91 -11.31
CA ALA A 269 -21.84 -1.23 -11.81
C ALA A 269 -22.77 -0.72 -10.69
N ARG A 270 -23.03 -1.53 -9.65
CA ARG A 270 -23.84 -1.12 -8.50
C ARG A 270 -23.19 0.01 -7.72
N GLN A 271 -21.87 -0.07 -7.50
CA GLN A 271 -21.11 0.96 -6.81
C GLN A 271 -21.16 2.28 -7.56
N ALA A 272 -20.90 2.28 -8.87
CA ALA A 272 -20.97 3.48 -9.70
C ALA A 272 -22.36 4.14 -9.70
N VAL A 273 -23.43 3.33 -9.73
CA VAL A 273 -24.81 3.81 -9.61
C VAL A 273 -25.06 4.46 -8.25
N THR A 274 -24.57 3.84 -7.18
CA THR A 274 -24.72 4.31 -5.80
C THR A 274 -23.98 5.63 -5.58
N ASP A 275 -22.71 5.68 -5.98
CA ASP A 275 -21.83 6.84 -5.82
C ASP A 275 -22.36 8.08 -6.52
N THR A 276 -22.91 7.92 -7.72
CA THR A 276 -23.35 9.03 -8.58
C THR A 276 -24.84 9.37 -8.43
N GLY A 277 -25.60 8.57 -7.67
CA GLY A 277 -27.05 8.64 -7.59
C GLY A 277 -27.75 8.45 -8.94
N LEU A 278 -27.11 7.73 -9.88
CA LEU A 278 -27.67 7.47 -11.20
C LEU A 278 -28.93 6.60 -11.06
N GLY A 279 -30.03 6.98 -11.70
CA GLY A 279 -31.30 6.27 -11.57
C GLY A 279 -32.11 6.27 -12.86
N GLY A 280 -33.20 5.50 -12.87
CA GLY A 280 -34.12 5.40 -14.01
C GLY A 280 -34.48 3.96 -14.37
N PRO A 281 -35.51 3.77 -15.22
CA PRO A 281 -35.95 2.45 -15.64
C PRO A 281 -34.87 1.70 -16.43
N GLU A 282 -34.06 2.39 -17.23
CA GLU A 282 -32.97 1.80 -18.03
C GLU A 282 -31.82 1.31 -17.14
N VAL A 283 -31.45 2.08 -16.13
CA VAL A 283 -30.42 1.71 -15.13
C VAL A 283 -30.89 0.49 -14.33
N THR A 284 -32.16 0.49 -13.92
CA THR A 284 -32.78 -0.63 -13.21
C THR A 284 -32.81 -1.90 -14.06
N ALA A 285 -33.15 -1.77 -15.35
CA ALA A 285 -33.12 -2.88 -16.29
C ALA A 285 -31.70 -3.44 -16.47
N ALA A 286 -30.70 -2.58 -16.66
CA ALA A 286 -29.30 -3.00 -16.80
C ALA A 286 -28.78 -3.74 -15.57
N LEU A 287 -29.02 -3.24 -14.35
CA LEU A 287 -28.63 -3.91 -13.11
C LEU A 287 -29.31 -5.28 -12.92
N ARG A 288 -30.58 -5.39 -13.34
CA ARG A 288 -31.32 -6.67 -13.33
C ARG A 288 -30.71 -7.68 -14.30
N SER A 289 -30.35 -7.23 -15.51
CA SER A 289 -29.67 -8.07 -16.50
C SER A 289 -28.32 -8.55 -16.00
N LEU A 290 -27.51 -7.66 -15.42
CA LEU A 290 -26.23 -8.01 -14.80
C LEU A 290 -26.38 -9.07 -13.70
N THR A 291 -27.38 -8.92 -12.82
CA THR A 291 -27.65 -9.89 -11.76
C THR A 291 -28.06 -11.26 -12.34
N THR A 292 -28.81 -11.25 -13.46
CA THR A 292 -29.19 -12.47 -14.18
C THR A 292 -27.98 -13.17 -14.81
N MET A 293 -27.00 -12.41 -15.34
CA MET A 293 -25.78 -12.95 -15.93
C MET A 293 -24.91 -13.70 -14.91
N VAL A 294 -24.83 -13.21 -13.66
CA VAL A 294 -24.15 -13.93 -12.55
C VAL A 294 -24.82 -15.30 -12.30
N SER A 295 -26.15 -15.34 -12.29
CA SER A 295 -26.90 -16.58 -12.00
C SER A 295 -26.98 -17.54 -13.19
N ARG A 296 -26.85 -17.03 -14.43
CA ARG A 296 -26.97 -17.79 -15.68
C ARG A 296 -25.97 -17.29 -16.74
N PRO A 297 -24.69 -17.72 -16.65
CA PRO A 297 -23.62 -17.22 -17.51
C PRO A 297 -23.83 -17.45 -19.02
N LYS A 298 -24.66 -18.43 -19.40
CA LYS A 298 -24.91 -18.82 -20.81
C LYS A 298 -26.17 -18.19 -21.43
N ALA A 299 -26.90 -17.35 -20.72
CA ALA A 299 -28.06 -16.67 -21.29
C ALA A 299 -27.58 -15.50 -22.18
N GLY A 300 -27.61 -15.67 -23.51
CA GLY A 300 -27.09 -14.72 -24.50
C GLY A 300 -27.78 -13.35 -24.61
N ASN A 301 -28.42 -12.87 -23.53
CA ASN A 301 -29.24 -11.66 -23.53
C ASN A 301 -28.43 -10.36 -23.33
N GLY A 302 -27.18 -10.44 -22.84
CA GLY A 302 -26.39 -9.24 -22.49
C GLY A 302 -26.17 -8.25 -23.64
N ARG A 303 -26.12 -8.75 -24.90
CA ARG A 303 -25.98 -7.89 -26.09
C ARG A 303 -27.20 -7.02 -26.37
N LEU A 304 -28.41 -7.54 -26.12
CA LEU A 304 -29.65 -6.80 -26.34
C LEU A 304 -29.82 -5.71 -25.28
N ASP A 305 -29.46 -6.01 -24.04
CA ASP A 305 -29.54 -5.07 -22.92
C ASP A 305 -28.52 -3.93 -23.06
N ALA A 306 -27.30 -4.22 -23.54
CA ALA A 306 -26.31 -3.18 -23.84
C ALA A 306 -26.75 -2.27 -24.99
N ALA A 307 -27.42 -2.80 -26.01
CA ALA A 307 -27.96 -1.99 -27.11
C ALA A 307 -29.14 -1.11 -26.65
N ALA A 308 -30.05 -1.67 -25.83
CA ALA A 308 -31.15 -0.92 -25.22
C ALA A 308 -30.64 0.18 -24.28
N LEU A 309 -29.63 -0.12 -23.45
CA LEU A 309 -28.99 0.88 -22.59
C LEU A 309 -28.33 1.97 -23.44
N ARG A 310 -27.58 1.63 -24.50
CA ARG A 310 -27.00 2.63 -25.43
C ARG A 310 -28.07 3.47 -26.14
N ALA A 311 -29.24 2.90 -26.44
CA ALA A 311 -30.34 3.63 -27.05
C ALA A 311 -31.00 4.59 -26.05
N GLY A 312 -31.34 4.14 -24.83
CA GLY A 312 -31.86 4.96 -23.74
C GLY A 312 -30.83 5.95 -23.18
N LEU A 313 -29.55 5.74 -23.42
CA LEU A 313 -28.52 6.72 -23.06
C LEU A 313 -28.56 7.96 -23.93
N ARG A 314 -28.96 7.86 -25.20
CA ARG A 314 -29.14 9.06 -26.05
C ARG A 314 -30.20 10.00 -25.49
N THR A 315 -31.15 9.48 -24.71
CA THR A 315 -32.17 10.29 -24.02
C THR A 315 -31.71 10.77 -22.63
N LEU A 316 -30.76 10.09 -21.99
CA LEU A 316 -30.20 10.49 -20.69
C LEU A 316 -29.04 11.50 -20.82
N ILE A 317 -28.30 11.50 -21.93
CA ILE A 317 -27.08 12.31 -22.14
C ILE A 317 -27.27 13.84 -21.98
N PRO A 318 -28.39 14.46 -22.39
CA PRO A 318 -28.60 15.89 -22.15
C PRO A 318 -28.78 16.16 -20.64
N GLY A 319 -27.69 16.52 -19.95
CA GLY A 319 -27.70 16.90 -18.53
C GLY A 319 -26.93 15.98 -17.59
N LEU A 320 -26.22 14.95 -18.07
CA LEU A 320 -25.30 14.19 -17.23
C LEU A 320 -24.01 14.99 -17.02
N ASP A 321 -23.65 15.20 -15.77
CA ASP A 321 -22.34 15.67 -15.36
C ASP A 321 -21.30 14.54 -15.39
N GLY A 322 -20.02 14.90 -15.21
CA GLY A 322 -18.87 14.03 -15.47
C GLY A 322 -18.95 12.62 -14.86
N ASP A 323 -19.23 12.53 -13.56
CA ASP A 323 -19.28 11.25 -12.83
C ASP A 323 -20.47 10.38 -13.27
N ARG A 324 -21.65 10.98 -13.48
CA ARG A 324 -22.82 10.23 -13.97
C ARG A 324 -22.61 9.68 -15.37
N ALA A 325 -21.93 10.44 -16.24
CA ALA A 325 -21.54 9.95 -17.56
C ALA A 325 -20.50 8.81 -17.48
N LEU A 326 -19.64 8.79 -16.46
CA LEU A 326 -18.74 7.65 -16.18
C LEU A 326 -19.50 6.43 -15.66
N ALA A 327 -20.44 6.59 -14.72
CA ALA A 327 -21.25 5.48 -14.19
C ALA A 327 -22.04 4.75 -15.27
N VAL A 328 -22.57 5.51 -16.24
CA VAL A 328 -23.15 4.97 -17.47
C VAL A 328 -22.17 4.08 -18.25
N LYS A 329 -20.92 4.51 -18.42
CA LYS A 329 -19.91 3.74 -19.15
C LYS A 329 -19.52 2.49 -18.37
N VAL A 330 -19.50 2.55 -17.05
CA VAL A 330 -19.31 1.38 -16.17
C VAL A 330 -20.43 0.36 -16.39
N LEU A 331 -21.70 0.77 -16.42
CA LEU A 331 -22.84 -0.11 -16.69
C LEU A 331 -22.71 -0.80 -18.05
N ILE A 332 -22.35 -0.05 -19.09
CA ILE A 332 -22.14 -0.62 -20.44
C ILE A 332 -20.99 -1.63 -20.43
N ALA A 333 -19.86 -1.28 -19.81
CA ALA A 333 -18.70 -2.17 -19.74
C ALA A 333 -19.01 -3.46 -18.98
N ALA A 334 -19.76 -3.37 -17.87
CA ALA A 334 -20.15 -4.53 -17.08
C ALA A 334 -21.05 -5.53 -17.83
N LEU A 335 -21.77 -5.07 -18.87
CA LEU A 335 -22.62 -5.90 -19.73
C LEU A 335 -21.84 -6.65 -20.83
N ASP A 336 -20.52 -6.47 -20.94
CA ASP A 336 -19.71 -7.22 -21.90
C ASP A 336 -19.85 -8.73 -21.66
N PRO A 337 -20.06 -9.57 -22.69
CA PRO A 337 -20.20 -11.02 -22.52
C PRO A 337 -18.92 -11.72 -22.03
N ASP A 338 -17.74 -11.13 -22.19
CA ASP A 338 -16.49 -11.64 -21.64
C ASP A 338 -16.28 -11.15 -20.20
N ASP A 339 -16.19 -12.07 -19.24
CA ASP A 339 -16.08 -11.72 -17.82
C ASP A 339 -14.79 -10.94 -17.49
N GLY A 340 -13.68 -11.24 -18.19
CA GLY A 340 -12.40 -10.55 -18.01
C GLY A 340 -12.46 -9.11 -18.53
N VAL A 341 -13.02 -8.92 -19.73
CA VAL A 341 -13.23 -7.58 -20.30
C VAL A 341 -14.21 -6.79 -19.43
N ALA A 342 -15.34 -7.40 -19.03
CA ALA A 342 -16.36 -6.75 -18.22
C ALA A 342 -15.80 -6.24 -16.89
N SER A 343 -15.09 -7.10 -16.14
CA SER A 343 -14.50 -6.73 -14.85
C SER A 343 -13.37 -5.71 -14.99
N GLY A 344 -12.48 -5.90 -15.96
CA GLY A 344 -11.35 -5.00 -16.21
C GLY A 344 -11.80 -3.59 -16.58
N GLU A 345 -12.69 -3.45 -17.57
CA GLU A 345 -13.14 -2.14 -18.04
C GLU A 345 -14.09 -1.44 -17.07
N ALA A 346 -15.04 -2.17 -16.46
CA ALA A 346 -15.97 -1.58 -15.49
C ALA A 346 -15.21 -0.99 -14.28
N THR A 347 -14.23 -1.71 -13.74
CA THR A 347 -13.45 -1.23 -12.59
C THR A 347 -12.46 -0.13 -12.97
N ARG A 348 -11.86 -0.18 -14.17
CA ARG A 348 -10.98 0.89 -14.69
C ARG A 348 -11.74 2.22 -14.85
N LEU A 349 -12.95 2.17 -15.38
CA LEU A 349 -13.81 3.34 -15.56
C LEU A 349 -14.36 3.84 -14.22
N GLY A 350 -14.83 2.91 -13.38
CA GLY A 350 -15.45 3.23 -12.09
C GLY A 350 -14.50 3.84 -11.08
N TRP A 351 -13.22 3.44 -11.08
CA TRP A 351 -12.16 4.05 -10.26
C TRP A 351 -11.98 5.57 -10.51
N ARG A 352 -12.53 6.11 -11.60
CA ARG A 352 -12.45 7.55 -11.92
C ARG A 352 -13.65 8.36 -11.39
N ILE A 353 -14.61 7.70 -10.74
CA ILE A 353 -15.74 8.35 -10.06
C ILE A 353 -15.23 8.79 -8.68
N HIS A 354 -15.33 10.08 -8.38
CA HIS A 354 -14.77 10.68 -7.15
C HIS A 354 -15.81 10.83 -6.04
N SER A 355 -17.02 10.35 -6.28
CA SER A 355 -18.11 10.27 -5.32
C SER A 355 -18.09 8.91 -4.63
N GLY A 356 -18.33 8.83 -3.32
CA GLY A 356 -18.43 7.56 -2.59
C GLY A 356 -17.82 7.51 -1.19
N GLY A 357 -17.04 8.53 -0.80
CA GLY A 357 -16.36 8.56 0.51
C GLY A 357 -15.36 7.40 0.70
N GLN A 358 -14.87 7.25 1.92
CA GLN A 358 -13.80 6.29 2.25
C GLN A 358 -14.19 4.83 1.94
N ASP A 359 -15.42 4.42 2.25
CA ASP A 359 -15.90 3.08 1.95
C ASP A 359 -15.99 2.80 0.44
N GLY A 360 -16.41 3.81 -0.34
CA GLY A 360 -16.44 3.74 -1.80
C GLY A 360 -15.05 3.53 -2.39
N GLU A 361 -14.06 4.27 -1.90
CA GLU A 361 -12.66 4.12 -2.31
C GLU A 361 -12.12 2.71 -1.99
N VAL A 362 -12.44 2.16 -0.82
CA VAL A 362 -12.06 0.79 -0.45
C VAL A 362 -12.69 -0.23 -1.40
N ARG A 363 -14.01 -0.12 -1.67
CA ARG A 363 -14.71 -1.01 -2.62
C ARG A 363 -14.07 -0.95 -4.00
N TRP A 364 -13.85 0.25 -4.51
CA TRP A 364 -13.21 0.45 -5.81
C TRP A 364 -11.79 -0.15 -5.85
N THR A 365 -11.05 -0.08 -4.73
CA THR A 365 -9.68 -0.58 -4.68
C THR A 365 -9.67 -2.10 -4.72
N ILE A 366 -10.54 -2.75 -3.95
CA ILE A 366 -10.71 -4.21 -3.96
C ILE A 366 -11.11 -4.67 -5.36
N LEU A 367 -12.18 -4.10 -5.94
CA LEU A 367 -12.69 -4.51 -7.25
C LEU A 367 -11.62 -4.39 -8.34
N ARG A 368 -10.94 -3.24 -8.41
CA ARG A 368 -9.90 -2.98 -9.41
C ARG A 368 -8.70 -3.91 -9.27
N THR A 369 -8.29 -4.23 -8.04
CA THR A 369 -7.09 -5.04 -7.81
C THR A 369 -7.38 -6.52 -8.09
N CYS A 370 -8.55 -7.01 -7.65
CA CYS A 370 -9.05 -8.34 -7.97
C CYS A 370 -9.28 -8.53 -9.49
N ALA A 371 -9.80 -7.53 -10.21
CA ALA A 371 -10.01 -7.61 -11.67
C ALA A 371 -8.70 -7.78 -12.47
N ARG A 372 -7.55 -7.37 -11.91
CA ARG A 372 -6.23 -7.47 -12.55
C ARG A 372 -5.46 -8.71 -12.14
N THR A 373 -6.01 -9.50 -11.23
CA THR A 373 -5.40 -10.76 -10.80
C THR A 373 -5.59 -11.80 -11.92
N PRO A 374 -4.51 -12.46 -12.37
CA PRO A 374 -4.54 -13.36 -13.53
C PRO A 374 -5.51 -14.52 -13.40
#